data_AF-A0A9X8HDS3-F1
#
_entry.id   AF-A0A9X8HDS3-F1
#
_cell.length_a   1.000
_cell.length_b   1.000
_cell.length_c   1.000
_cell.angle_alpha   90.00
_cell.angle_beta   90.00
_cell.angle_gamma   90.00
#
_symmetry.space_group_name_H-M   'P 1'
#
loop_
_entity.id
_entity.type
_entity.pdbx_description
1 polymer ?
#
loop_
_entity_poly.entity_id
_entity_poly.type
_entity_poly.pdbx_seq_one_letter_code
_entity_poly.pdbx_strand_id
1 'polypeptide(L)'
;MAAPLTPSQAEGLSATDEKRHRFYACELIQEAGILLQLPQVVLATAQSLLHRFYARQSLFDFDAFRAAMGCIFLASKAEEQPRRVKDVVQVFFRMRNRRMGLGLSLLMPSDPRFATWSDWLVMVERQVLIEVGFSIDGTTEHPHKFLLYYIKLLECSDACAQQAWNYVNDSFRLDLCLRYDAHVIACAAISLAARVLQHVLPLGWEELLEVDVPDVISVAREMLALYEHPRVRWLEPLTEVNPFEVTRHDKVEAPTNLPP
;
A
#
# COMPACT_ATOMS: atom_id res chain seq x y z
N MET A 1 -9.37 -26.08 -2.79
CA MET A 1 -8.92 -26.00 -1.38
C MET A 1 -9.17 -24.57 -0.93
N ALA A 2 -9.78 -24.35 0.24
CA ALA A 2 -9.93 -22.99 0.78
C ALA A 2 -8.54 -22.39 0.98
N ALA A 3 -8.34 -21.12 0.61
CA ALA A 3 -7.09 -20.42 0.89
C ALA A 3 -6.81 -20.48 2.41
N PRO A 4 -5.55 -20.66 2.84
CA PRO A 4 -5.22 -20.68 4.24
C PRO A 4 -5.66 -19.37 4.90
N LEU A 5 -6.25 -19.47 6.09
CA LEU A 5 -6.66 -18.31 6.89
C LEU A 5 -5.44 -17.46 7.20
N THR A 6 -5.58 -16.14 7.10
CA THR A 6 -4.55 -15.21 7.55
C THR A 6 -4.40 -15.29 9.08
N PRO A 7 -3.26 -14.90 9.66
CA PRO A 7 -3.08 -14.85 11.11
C PRO A 7 -4.16 -14.01 11.80
N SER A 8 -4.49 -12.84 11.24
CA SER A 8 -5.56 -11.97 11.78
C SER A 8 -6.93 -12.66 11.77
N GLN A 9 -7.25 -13.43 10.73
CA GLN A 9 -8.50 -14.20 10.66
C GLN A 9 -8.52 -15.39 11.62
N ALA A 10 -7.36 -16.04 11.83
CA ALA A 10 -7.23 -17.11 12.82
C ALA A 10 -7.48 -16.58 14.25
N GLU A 11 -7.18 -15.31 14.50
CA GLU A 11 -7.46 -14.60 15.76
C GLU A 11 -8.88 -13.99 15.82
N GLY A 12 -9.70 -14.20 14.79
CA GLY A 12 -11.12 -13.84 14.78
C GLY A 12 -11.47 -12.53 14.08
N LEU A 13 -10.53 -11.87 13.39
CA LEU A 13 -10.84 -10.69 12.57
C LEU A 13 -11.63 -11.10 11.32
N SER A 14 -12.68 -10.35 10.98
CA SER A 14 -13.43 -10.61 9.75
C SER A 14 -12.57 -10.30 8.51
N ALA A 15 -12.72 -11.09 7.44
CA ALA A 15 -12.00 -10.86 6.20
C ALA A 15 -12.27 -9.45 5.61
N THR A 16 -13.49 -8.93 5.83
CA THR A 16 -13.87 -7.57 5.41
C THR A 16 -13.12 -6.49 6.20
N ASP A 17 -12.96 -6.67 7.51
CA ASP A 17 -12.26 -5.69 8.34
C ASP A 17 -10.75 -5.76 8.12
N GLU A 18 -10.19 -6.97 7.97
CA GLU A 18 -8.79 -7.12 7.57
C GLU A 18 -8.49 -6.41 6.25
N LYS A 19 -9.34 -6.60 5.23
CA LYS A 19 -9.21 -5.92 3.94
C LYS A 19 -9.27 -4.40 4.11
N ARG A 20 -10.14 -3.87 4.98
CA ARG A 20 -10.21 -2.43 5.29
C ARG A 20 -8.93 -1.91 5.95
N HIS A 21 -8.38 -2.64 6.92
CA HIS A 21 -7.13 -2.25 7.58
C HIS A 21 -5.93 -2.27 6.63
N ARG A 22 -5.82 -3.30 5.78
CA ARG A 22 -4.76 -3.37 4.75
C ARG A 22 -4.89 -2.25 3.73
N PHE A 23 -6.10 -1.97 3.26
CA PHE A 23 -6.37 -0.84 2.37
C PHE A 23 -6.02 0.50 3.04
N TYR A 24 -6.39 0.68 4.30
CA TYR A 24 -6.04 1.86 5.08
C TYR A 24 -4.52 2.05 5.19
N ALA A 25 -3.76 0.99 5.48
CA ALA A 25 -2.29 1.04 5.46
C ALA A 25 -1.73 1.41 4.08
N CYS A 26 -2.31 0.91 2.99
CA CYS A 26 -1.93 1.29 1.63
C CYS A 26 -2.14 2.80 1.37
N GLU A 27 -3.22 3.38 1.88
CA GLU A 27 -3.48 4.82 1.78
C GLU A 27 -2.49 5.66 2.60
N LEU A 28 -2.08 5.17 3.78
CA LEU A 28 -1.02 5.80 4.56
C LEU A 28 0.31 5.80 3.79
N ILE A 29 0.67 4.69 3.14
CA ILE A 29 1.88 4.61 2.31
C ILE A 29 1.83 5.64 1.17
N GLN A 30 0.67 5.78 0.52
CA GLN A 30 0.48 6.74 -0.58
C GLN A 30 0.62 8.19 -0.10
N GLU A 31 -0.04 8.56 1.01
CA GLU A 31 0.08 9.90 1.61
C GLU A 31 1.52 10.18 2.07
N ALA A 32 2.15 9.23 2.74
CA ALA A 32 3.53 9.36 3.20
C ALA A 32 4.51 9.48 2.03
N GLY A 33 4.31 8.70 0.96
CA GLY A 33 5.14 8.72 -0.24
C GLY A 33 5.15 10.08 -0.93
N ILE A 34 3.99 10.74 -1.03
CA ILE A 34 3.89 12.11 -1.54
C ILE A 34 4.65 13.09 -0.66
N LEU A 35 4.46 13.01 0.67
CA LEU A 35 5.11 13.91 1.63
C LEU A 35 6.64 13.71 1.70
N LEU A 36 7.11 12.48 1.48
CA LEU A 36 8.52 12.11 1.39
C LEU A 36 9.11 12.28 -0.02
N GLN A 37 8.30 12.71 -1.00
CA GLN A 37 8.70 12.86 -2.40
C GLN A 37 9.33 11.57 -2.97
N LEU A 38 8.72 10.43 -2.69
CA LEU A 38 9.17 9.13 -3.19
C LEU A 38 8.49 8.80 -4.53
N PRO A 39 9.21 8.16 -5.48
CA PRO A 39 8.64 7.75 -6.75
C PRO A 39 7.66 6.57 -6.57
N GLN A 40 6.69 6.43 -7.48
CA GLN A 40 5.63 5.41 -7.40
C GLN A 40 6.15 3.97 -7.27
N VAL A 41 7.32 3.66 -7.83
CA VAL A 41 7.95 2.35 -7.68
C VAL A 41 8.22 2.00 -6.21
N VAL A 42 8.64 2.97 -5.40
CA VAL A 42 8.85 2.79 -3.95
C VAL A 42 7.52 2.50 -3.25
N LEU A 43 6.44 3.18 -3.65
CA LEU A 43 5.12 3.01 -3.05
C LEU A 43 4.54 1.64 -3.42
N ALA A 44 4.71 1.19 -4.67
CA ALA A 44 4.34 -0.13 -5.14
C ALA A 44 5.08 -1.24 -4.36
N THR A 45 6.39 -1.09 -4.15
CA THR A 45 7.19 -2.01 -3.32
C THR A 45 6.72 -2.01 -1.88
N ALA A 46 6.46 -0.84 -1.29
CA ALA A 46 5.98 -0.73 0.08
C ALA A 46 4.61 -1.41 0.30
N GLN A 47 3.66 -1.20 -0.62
CA GLN A 47 2.34 -1.85 -0.57
C GLN A 47 2.44 -3.36 -0.79
N SER A 48 3.32 -3.80 -1.68
CA SER A 48 3.60 -5.22 -1.93
C SER A 48 4.25 -5.91 -0.72
N LEU A 49 5.16 -5.23 -0.02
CA LEU A 49 5.74 -5.70 1.24
C LEU A 49 4.67 -5.79 2.34
N LEU A 50 3.80 -4.79 2.43
CA LEU A 50 2.72 -4.74 3.42
C LEU A 50 1.76 -5.94 3.29
N HIS A 51 1.32 -6.27 2.07
CA HIS A 51 0.44 -7.41 1.85
C HIS A 51 1.12 -8.74 2.21
N ARG A 52 2.40 -8.89 1.83
CA ARG A 52 3.21 -10.07 2.20
C ARG A 52 3.40 -10.19 3.71
N PHE A 53 3.62 -9.06 4.39
CA PHE A 53 3.76 -8.99 5.83
C PHE A 53 2.50 -9.49 6.53
N TYR A 54 1.31 -8.99 6.18
CA TYR A 54 0.05 -9.43 6.78
C TYR A 54 -0.40 -10.83 6.34
N ALA A 55 0.25 -11.44 5.36
CA ALA A 55 0.06 -12.87 5.09
C ALA A 55 0.67 -13.76 6.19
N ARG A 56 1.61 -13.24 6.99
CA ARG A 56 2.32 -13.96 8.05
C ARG A 56 2.22 -13.36 9.44
N GLN A 57 1.87 -12.09 9.55
CA GLN A 57 1.73 -11.36 10.81
C GLN A 57 0.30 -10.89 11.04
N SER A 58 -0.10 -10.77 12.31
CA SER A 58 -1.43 -10.32 12.70
C SER A 58 -1.53 -8.79 12.80
N LEU A 59 -2.69 -8.25 12.44
CA LEU A 59 -3.06 -6.85 12.68
C LEU A 59 -3.20 -6.51 14.18
N PHE A 60 -3.39 -7.51 15.02
CA PHE A 60 -3.45 -7.35 16.49
C PHE A 60 -2.06 -7.11 17.10
N ASP A 61 -1.00 -7.63 16.49
CA ASP A 61 0.38 -7.40 16.90
C ASP A 61 0.96 -6.13 16.26
N PHE A 62 0.68 -5.94 14.96
CA PHE A 62 1.22 -4.87 14.15
C PHE A 62 0.10 -4.08 13.46
N ASP A 63 -0.25 -2.94 14.04
CA ASP A 63 -1.29 -2.09 13.46
C ASP A 63 -0.87 -1.51 12.09
N ALA A 64 -1.88 -1.17 11.31
CA ALA A 64 -1.76 -0.63 9.95
C ALA A 64 -0.83 0.60 9.87
N PHE A 65 -0.77 1.44 10.91
CA PHE A 65 0.05 2.66 10.89
C PHE A 65 1.52 2.34 11.08
N ARG A 66 1.86 1.50 12.06
CA ARG A 66 3.23 1.03 12.27
C ARG A 66 3.74 0.21 11.09
N ALA A 67 2.91 -0.69 10.57
CA ALA A 67 3.26 -1.51 9.41
C ALA A 67 3.55 -0.65 8.18
N ALA A 68 2.68 0.33 7.87
CA ALA A 68 2.89 1.27 6.77
C ALA A 68 4.21 2.06 6.91
N MET A 69 4.53 2.52 8.12
CA MET A 69 5.75 3.26 8.43
C MET A 69 7.02 2.44 8.19
N GLY A 70 7.06 1.19 8.66
CA GLY A 70 8.19 0.31 8.44
C GLY A 70 8.32 -0.15 6.98
N CYS A 71 7.19 -0.47 6.33
CA CYS A 71 7.19 -0.93 4.93
C CYS A 71 7.72 0.14 3.97
N ILE A 72 7.28 1.40 4.10
CA ILE A 72 7.77 2.49 3.23
C ILE A 72 9.24 2.82 3.49
N PHE A 73 9.70 2.73 4.74
CA PHE A 73 11.10 2.92 5.09
C PHE A 73 11.98 1.85 4.44
N LEU A 74 11.60 0.57 4.58
CA LEU A 74 12.33 -0.54 3.96
C LEU A 74 12.31 -0.46 2.43
N ALA A 75 11.14 -0.22 1.83
CA ALA A 75 10.99 -0.09 0.38
C ALA A 75 11.85 1.05 -0.18
N SER A 76 11.95 2.18 0.54
CA SER A 76 12.82 3.29 0.12
C SER A 76 14.29 2.89 0.01
N LYS A 77 14.75 1.98 0.88
CA LYS A 77 16.11 1.43 0.80
C LYS A 77 16.24 0.40 -0.33
N ALA A 78 15.27 -0.49 -0.46
CA ALA A 78 15.27 -1.53 -1.49
C ALA A 78 15.29 -0.96 -2.93
N GLU A 79 14.66 0.19 -3.13
CA GLU A 79 14.58 0.88 -4.43
C GLU A 79 15.62 2.01 -4.58
N GLU A 80 16.68 2.01 -3.76
CA GLU A 80 17.78 2.98 -3.83
C GLU A 80 17.34 4.47 -3.72
N GLN A 81 16.29 4.71 -2.93
CA GLN A 81 15.77 6.04 -2.57
C GLN A 81 15.72 6.24 -1.05
N PRO A 82 16.80 5.95 -0.30
CA PRO A 82 16.75 5.85 1.16
C PRO A 82 16.33 7.17 1.82
N ARG A 83 15.48 7.05 2.84
CA ARG A 83 15.09 8.16 3.72
C ARG A 83 15.70 7.98 5.10
N ARG A 84 15.88 9.09 5.84
CA ARG A 84 16.32 9.00 7.24
C ARG A 84 15.14 8.65 8.13
N VAL A 85 15.39 7.91 9.23
CA VAL A 85 14.36 7.57 10.23
C VAL A 85 13.60 8.82 10.69
N LYS A 86 14.33 9.90 10.99
CA LYS A 86 13.75 11.19 11.37
C LYS A 86 12.72 11.68 10.37
N ASP A 87 13.01 11.62 9.08
CA ASP A 87 12.14 12.19 8.04
C ASP A 87 10.84 11.40 7.93
N VAL A 88 10.94 10.05 7.98
CA VAL A 88 9.77 9.17 7.97
C VAL A 88 8.91 9.38 9.21
N VAL A 89 9.52 9.38 10.41
CA VAL A 89 8.80 9.61 11.68
C VAL A 89 8.10 10.97 11.68
N GLN A 90 8.74 12.03 11.19
CA GLN A 90 8.11 13.36 11.09
C GLN A 90 6.91 13.38 10.15
N VAL A 91 7.00 12.70 9.00
CA VAL A 91 5.89 12.61 8.05
C VAL A 91 4.71 11.87 8.68
N PHE A 92 4.94 10.72 9.30
CA PHE A 92 3.88 9.98 9.99
C PHE A 92 3.28 10.77 11.16
N PHE A 93 4.11 11.51 11.90
CA PHE A 93 3.64 12.36 13.00
C PHE A 93 2.77 13.51 12.49
N ARG A 94 3.19 14.17 11.41
CA ARG A 94 2.41 15.20 10.73
C ARG A 94 1.07 14.65 10.22
N MET A 95 1.07 13.45 9.63
CA MET A 95 -0.15 12.79 9.16
C MET A 95 -1.10 12.50 10.31
N ARG A 96 -0.60 11.97 11.44
CA ARG A 96 -1.38 11.83 12.68
C ARG A 96 -1.98 13.16 13.11
N ASN A 97 -1.16 14.20 13.28
CA ASN A 97 -1.63 15.49 13.80
C ASN A 97 -2.70 16.12 12.92
N ARG A 98 -2.50 16.11 11.60
CA ARG A 98 -3.48 16.60 10.62
C ARG A 98 -4.84 15.90 10.78
N ARG A 99 -4.85 14.58 10.97
CA ARG A 99 -6.09 13.80 11.10
C ARG A 99 -6.77 13.99 12.45
N MET A 100 -5.99 14.18 13.51
CA MET A 100 -6.50 14.43 14.86
C MET A 100 -6.90 15.89 15.10
N GLY A 101 -6.79 16.76 14.09
CA GLY A 101 -7.09 18.19 14.22
C GLY A 101 -6.10 18.95 15.12
N LEU A 102 -4.89 18.39 15.30
CA LEU A 102 -3.83 18.98 16.11
C LEU A 102 -2.97 19.95 15.28
N GLY A 103 -2.19 20.78 15.98
CA GLY A 103 -1.20 21.64 15.34
C GLY A 103 -0.18 20.85 14.51
N LEU A 104 0.32 21.46 13.44
CA LEU A 104 1.36 20.88 12.57
C LEU A 104 2.78 21.06 13.16
N SER A 105 2.91 20.99 14.49
CA SER A 105 4.19 21.05 15.17
C SER A 105 5.07 19.86 14.77
N LEU A 106 6.39 20.10 14.73
CA LEU A 106 7.37 19.05 14.48
C LEU A 106 7.63 18.26 15.75
N LEU A 107 7.82 16.96 15.62
CA LEU A 107 8.17 16.12 16.75
C LEU A 107 9.62 16.37 17.17
N MET A 108 9.85 17.03 18.29
CA MET A 108 11.22 17.36 18.71
C MET A 108 11.97 16.10 19.19
N PRO A 109 13.29 15.97 18.96
CA PRO A 109 14.06 14.82 19.45
C PRO A 109 14.06 14.64 20.97
N SER A 110 13.75 15.71 21.72
CA SER A 110 13.59 15.67 23.17
C SER A 110 12.26 15.06 23.62
N ASP A 111 11.29 14.94 22.72
CA ASP A 111 10.01 14.29 23.02
C ASP A 111 10.20 12.77 23.06
N PRO A 112 9.81 12.08 24.15
CA PRO A 112 9.98 10.63 24.26
C PRO A 112 9.27 9.86 23.14
N ARG A 113 8.21 10.41 22.54
CA ARG A 113 7.53 9.80 21.38
C ARG A 113 8.46 9.64 20.18
N PHE A 114 9.43 10.54 19.99
CA PHE A 114 10.38 10.44 18.89
C PHE A 114 11.19 9.14 18.99
N ALA A 115 11.67 8.81 20.19
CA ALA A 115 12.39 7.57 20.45
C ALA A 115 11.46 6.37 20.21
N THR A 116 10.27 6.36 20.82
CA THR A 116 9.31 5.26 20.68
C THR A 116 8.92 4.98 19.23
N TRP A 117 8.64 6.02 18.43
CA TRP A 117 8.25 5.86 17.04
C TRP A 117 9.42 5.41 16.15
N SER A 118 10.63 5.86 16.47
CA SER A 118 11.85 5.39 15.82
C SER A 118 12.07 3.90 16.09
N ASP A 119 11.85 3.47 17.34
CA ASP A 119 11.96 2.05 17.73
C ASP A 119 10.90 1.21 17.02
N TRP A 120 9.65 1.69 16.91
CA TRP A 120 8.61 1.01 16.14
C TRP A 120 8.98 0.86 14.67
N LEU A 121 9.50 1.92 14.04
CA LEU A 121 9.91 1.90 12.64
C LEU A 121 11.00 0.83 12.40
N VAL A 122 12.03 0.81 13.25
CA VAL A 122 13.14 -0.16 13.14
C VAL A 122 12.67 -1.59 13.43
N MET A 123 11.80 -1.75 14.44
CA MET A 123 11.22 -3.05 14.78
C MET A 123 10.40 -3.63 13.64
N VAL A 124 9.49 -2.84 13.05
CA VAL A 124 8.66 -3.28 11.92
C VAL A 124 9.52 -3.59 10.71
N GLU A 125 10.48 -2.73 10.37
CA GLU A 125 11.42 -3.01 9.28
C GLU A 125 12.09 -4.37 9.45
N ARG A 126 12.63 -4.63 10.65
CA ARG A 126 13.28 -5.90 10.96
C ARG A 126 12.32 -7.07 10.77
N GLN A 127 11.08 -6.94 11.23
CA GLN A 127 10.10 -8.02 11.10
C GLN A 127 9.71 -8.25 9.65
N VAL A 128 9.50 -7.20 8.85
CA VAL A 128 9.21 -7.33 7.42
C VAL A 128 10.34 -8.07 6.70
N LEU A 129 11.61 -7.75 7.02
CA LEU A 129 12.77 -8.45 6.45
C LEU A 129 12.77 -9.95 6.78
N ILE A 130 12.44 -10.32 8.01
CA ILE A 130 12.33 -11.72 8.43
C ILE A 130 11.22 -12.42 7.65
N GLU A 131 10.04 -11.81 7.50
CA GLU A 131 8.90 -12.41 6.83
C GLU A 131 9.08 -12.61 5.32
N VAL A 132 9.87 -11.75 4.68
CA VAL A 132 10.25 -11.90 3.26
C VAL A 132 11.51 -12.75 3.08
N GLY A 133 12.09 -13.28 4.16
CA GLY A 133 13.26 -14.15 4.11
C GLY A 133 14.54 -13.42 3.66
N PHE A 134 14.64 -12.12 3.91
CA PHE A 134 15.74 -11.25 3.47
C PHE A 134 15.96 -11.19 1.94
N SER A 135 15.02 -11.73 1.15
CA SER A 135 15.04 -11.69 -0.31
C SER A 135 13.93 -10.75 -0.80
N ILE A 136 14.33 -9.56 -1.25
CA ILE A 136 13.38 -8.54 -1.76
C ILE A 136 13.20 -8.66 -3.28
N ASP A 137 14.04 -9.44 -3.97
CA ASP A 137 14.07 -9.58 -5.43
C ASP A 137 12.71 -9.97 -6.04
N GLY A 138 11.93 -10.83 -5.38
CA GLY A 138 10.58 -11.22 -5.82
C GLY A 138 9.49 -10.20 -5.52
N THR A 139 9.81 -9.12 -4.80
CA THR A 139 8.87 -8.03 -4.44
C THR A 139 9.08 -6.78 -5.30
N THR A 140 10.19 -6.71 -6.05
CA THR A 140 10.53 -5.59 -6.96
C THR A 140 10.06 -5.81 -8.40
N GLU A 141 9.52 -6.99 -8.73
CA GLU A 141 8.92 -7.23 -10.05
C GLU A 141 7.49 -6.67 -10.12
N HIS A 142 7.40 -5.40 -10.50
CA HIS A 142 6.12 -4.71 -10.62
C HIS A 142 5.44 -4.95 -11.98
N PRO A 143 4.09 -4.98 -12.04
CA PRO A 143 3.34 -5.11 -13.29
C PRO A 143 3.71 -4.04 -14.32
N HIS A 144 4.19 -2.86 -13.87
CA HIS A 144 4.66 -1.77 -14.75
C HIS A 144 5.75 -2.22 -15.75
N LYS A 145 6.62 -3.17 -15.36
CA LYS A 145 7.68 -3.72 -16.20
C LYS A 145 7.12 -4.39 -17.46
N PHE A 146 6.01 -5.11 -17.30
CA PHE A 146 5.31 -5.81 -18.38
C PHE A 146 4.40 -4.88 -19.18
N LEU A 147 3.75 -3.94 -18.48
CA LEU A 147 2.74 -3.06 -19.02
C LEU A 147 3.21 -2.31 -20.29
N LEU A 148 4.38 -1.66 -20.24
CA LEU A 148 4.89 -0.88 -21.38
C LEU A 148 5.24 -1.74 -22.60
N TYR A 149 5.71 -2.97 -22.36
CA TYR A 149 6.01 -3.91 -23.44
C TYR A 149 4.72 -4.40 -24.09
N TYR A 150 3.72 -4.79 -23.28
CA TYR A 150 2.43 -5.27 -23.76
C TYR A 150 1.61 -4.20 -24.48
N ILE A 151 1.61 -2.95 -23.98
CA ILE A 151 0.95 -1.83 -24.67
C ILE A 151 1.50 -1.67 -26.10
N LYS A 152 2.82 -1.77 -26.28
CA LYS A 152 3.45 -1.69 -27.60
C LYS A 152 3.12 -2.90 -28.47
N LEU A 153 3.18 -4.10 -27.89
CA LEU A 153 2.91 -5.35 -28.60
C LEU A 153 1.45 -5.44 -29.09
N LEU A 154 0.52 -4.90 -28.30
CA LEU A 154 -0.91 -4.89 -28.61
C LEU A 154 -1.37 -3.65 -29.39
N GLU A 155 -0.42 -2.76 -29.75
CA GLU A 155 -0.69 -1.50 -30.48
C GLU A 155 -1.75 -0.61 -29.80
N CYS A 156 -1.74 -0.62 -28.46
CA CYS A 156 -2.65 0.19 -27.65
C CYS A 156 -2.35 1.69 -27.79
N SER A 157 -3.39 2.51 -27.76
CA SER A 157 -3.25 3.98 -27.78
C SER A 157 -2.63 4.52 -26.49
N ASP A 158 -2.06 5.73 -26.54
CA ASP A 158 -1.50 6.42 -25.36
C ASP A 158 -2.56 6.62 -24.25
N ALA A 159 -3.83 6.81 -24.63
CA ALA A 159 -4.94 6.89 -23.68
C ALA A 159 -5.16 5.56 -22.94
N CYS A 160 -5.10 4.44 -23.68
CA CYS A 160 -5.19 3.09 -23.10
C CYS A 160 -4.00 2.82 -22.18
N ALA A 161 -2.80 3.21 -22.62
CA ALA A 161 -1.58 3.10 -21.83
C ALA A 161 -1.67 3.82 -20.49
N GLN A 162 -2.09 5.09 -20.51
CA GLN A 162 -2.23 5.89 -19.30
C GLN A 162 -3.30 5.35 -18.35
N GLN A 163 -4.42 4.89 -18.90
CA GLN A 163 -5.51 4.32 -18.10
C GLN A 163 -5.10 2.97 -17.48
N ALA A 164 -4.44 2.09 -18.23
CA ALA A 164 -3.91 0.84 -17.70
C ALA A 164 -2.85 1.08 -16.63
N TRP A 165 -1.99 2.10 -16.80
CA TRP A 165 -1.02 2.51 -15.78
C TRP A 165 -1.69 2.91 -14.46
N ASN A 166 -2.81 3.64 -14.53
CA ASN A 166 -3.58 4.02 -13.35
C ASN A 166 -4.18 2.80 -12.66
N TYR A 167 -4.76 1.85 -13.41
CA TYR A 167 -5.25 0.59 -12.85
C TYR A 167 -4.16 -0.24 -12.17
N VAL A 168 -2.96 -0.31 -12.77
CA VAL A 168 -1.81 -0.96 -12.12
C VAL A 168 -1.47 -0.29 -10.79
N ASN A 169 -1.38 1.05 -10.74
CA ASN A 169 -1.11 1.76 -9.48
C ASN A 169 -2.17 1.47 -8.42
N ASP A 170 -3.43 1.42 -8.82
CA ASP A 170 -4.54 1.15 -7.91
C ASP A 170 -4.56 -0.31 -7.45
N SER A 171 -4.10 -1.24 -8.28
CA SER A 171 -4.07 -2.67 -7.95
C SER A 171 -3.21 -3.02 -6.73
N PHE A 172 -2.19 -2.22 -6.41
CA PHE A 172 -1.37 -2.41 -5.21
C PHE A 172 -2.10 -2.12 -3.90
N ARG A 173 -3.28 -1.49 -3.95
CA ARG A 173 -4.16 -1.37 -2.77
C ARG A 173 -4.83 -2.70 -2.43
N LEU A 174 -4.77 -3.67 -3.33
CA LEU A 174 -5.28 -5.03 -3.17
C LEU A 174 -4.11 -6.00 -2.97
N ASP A 175 -4.44 -7.19 -2.46
CA ASP A 175 -3.51 -8.29 -2.24
C ASP A 175 -3.22 -9.11 -3.53
N LEU A 176 -3.49 -8.54 -4.71
CA LEU A 176 -3.37 -9.23 -6.00
C LEU A 176 -1.94 -9.74 -6.24
N CYS A 177 -0.93 -9.02 -5.74
CA CYS A 177 0.48 -9.40 -5.82
C CYS A 177 0.84 -10.68 -5.03
N LEU A 178 -0.08 -11.19 -4.19
CA LEU A 178 0.08 -12.46 -3.49
C LEU A 178 -0.56 -13.64 -4.23
N ARG A 179 -1.49 -13.35 -5.16
CA ARG A 179 -2.36 -14.34 -5.79
C ARG A 179 -2.09 -14.54 -7.27
N TYR A 180 -1.58 -13.51 -7.94
CA TYR A 180 -1.36 -13.48 -9.37
C TYR A 180 0.03 -12.93 -9.70
N ASP A 181 0.62 -13.46 -10.77
CA ASP A 181 1.89 -12.95 -11.28
C ASP A 181 1.74 -11.52 -11.83
N ALA A 182 2.82 -10.75 -11.75
CA ALA A 182 2.82 -9.35 -12.17
C ALA A 182 2.40 -9.15 -13.64
N HIS A 183 2.73 -10.10 -14.52
CA HIS A 183 2.34 -10.05 -15.93
C HIS A 183 0.82 -10.23 -16.11
N VAL A 184 0.16 -11.10 -15.34
CA VAL A 184 -1.30 -11.28 -15.35
C VAL A 184 -2.01 -10.00 -14.88
N ILE A 185 -1.49 -9.36 -13.82
CA ILE A 185 -2.01 -8.09 -13.31
C ILE A 185 -1.91 -6.99 -14.39
N ALA A 186 -0.80 -6.93 -15.12
CA ALA A 186 -0.63 -5.99 -16.24
C ALA A 186 -1.63 -6.27 -17.38
N CYS A 187 -1.80 -7.54 -17.76
CA CYS A 187 -2.79 -7.96 -18.76
C CYS A 187 -4.22 -7.58 -18.37
N ALA A 188 -4.59 -7.79 -17.10
CA ALA A 188 -5.89 -7.39 -16.57
C ALA A 188 -6.12 -5.88 -16.65
N ALA A 189 -5.10 -5.08 -16.28
CA ALA A 189 -5.17 -3.62 -16.38
C ALA A 189 -5.33 -3.13 -17.83
N ILE A 190 -4.61 -3.73 -18.79
CA ILE A 190 -4.73 -3.41 -20.22
C ILE A 190 -6.10 -3.82 -20.75
N SER A 191 -6.55 -5.04 -20.47
CA SER A 191 -7.86 -5.56 -20.90
C SER A 191 -8.99 -4.68 -20.37
N LEU A 192 -8.89 -4.26 -19.11
CA LEU A 192 -9.85 -3.36 -18.49
C LEU A 192 -9.85 -1.97 -19.16
N ALA A 193 -8.67 -1.36 -19.34
CA ALA A 193 -8.55 -0.06 -20.01
C ALA A 193 -9.08 -0.09 -21.45
N ALA A 194 -8.72 -1.12 -22.22
CA ALA A 194 -9.19 -1.31 -23.58
C ALA A 194 -10.72 -1.42 -23.65
N ARG A 195 -11.33 -2.20 -22.74
CA ARG A 195 -12.80 -2.31 -22.64
C ARG A 195 -13.48 -0.98 -22.32
N VAL A 196 -12.95 -0.21 -21.36
CA VAL A 196 -13.54 1.09 -20.99
C VAL A 196 -13.42 2.10 -22.13
N LEU A 197 -12.30 2.08 -22.87
CA LEU A 197 -12.06 2.97 -24.01
C LEU A 197 -12.65 2.45 -25.33
N GLN A 198 -13.35 1.32 -25.32
CA GLN A 198 -13.87 0.64 -26.52
C GLN A 198 -12.78 0.35 -27.57
N HIS A 199 -11.54 0.14 -27.12
CA HIS A 199 -10.43 -0.29 -27.95
C HIS A 199 -10.47 -1.81 -28.11
N VAL A 200 -10.36 -2.29 -29.34
CA VAL A 200 -10.40 -3.71 -29.67
C VAL A 200 -8.97 -4.26 -29.65
N LEU A 201 -8.70 -5.17 -28.71
CA LEU A 201 -7.42 -5.88 -28.67
C LEU A 201 -7.33 -6.89 -29.82
N PRO A 202 -6.11 -7.21 -30.30
CA PRO A 202 -5.90 -8.25 -31.31
C PRO A 202 -6.49 -9.61 -30.89
N LEU A 203 -6.98 -10.39 -31.86
CA LEU A 203 -7.47 -11.75 -31.57
C LEU A 203 -6.33 -12.64 -31.07
N GLY A 204 -6.57 -13.43 -30.02
CA GLY A 204 -5.57 -14.35 -29.45
C GLY A 204 -4.48 -13.66 -28.63
N TRP A 205 -4.68 -12.41 -28.20
CA TRP A 205 -3.72 -11.70 -27.37
C TRP A 205 -3.47 -12.42 -26.03
N GLU A 206 -4.45 -13.16 -25.52
CA GLU A 206 -4.33 -13.93 -24.28
C GLU A 206 -3.35 -15.10 -24.43
N GLU A 207 -3.41 -15.81 -25.55
CA GLU A 207 -2.50 -16.89 -25.90
C GLU A 207 -1.08 -16.36 -26.15
N LEU A 208 -0.97 -15.22 -26.84
CA LEU A 208 0.31 -14.56 -27.11
C LEU A 208 1.04 -14.13 -25.82
N LEU A 209 0.28 -13.69 -24.81
CA LEU A 209 0.81 -13.25 -23.52
C LEU A 209 0.84 -14.37 -22.47
N GLU A 210 0.47 -15.59 -22.84
CA GLU A 210 0.46 -16.78 -21.97
C GLU A 210 -0.37 -16.60 -20.70
N VAL A 211 -1.54 -15.95 -20.80
CA VAL A 211 -2.41 -15.66 -19.65
C VAL A 211 -3.76 -16.39 -19.69
N ASP A 212 -4.19 -16.84 -18.52
CA ASP A 212 -5.52 -17.42 -18.33
C ASP A 212 -6.60 -16.34 -18.29
N VAL A 213 -7.53 -16.39 -19.25
CA VAL A 213 -8.67 -15.44 -19.35
C VAL A 213 -9.48 -15.34 -18.05
N PRO A 214 -9.80 -16.45 -17.32
CA PRO A 214 -10.51 -16.36 -16.05
C PRO A 214 -9.78 -15.52 -15.00
N ASP A 215 -8.46 -15.62 -14.93
CA ASP A 215 -7.62 -14.88 -13.98
C ASP A 215 -7.59 -13.40 -14.34
N VAL A 216 -7.40 -13.07 -15.62
CA VAL A 216 -7.48 -11.69 -16.14
C VAL A 216 -8.83 -11.05 -15.77
N ILE A 217 -9.94 -11.78 -15.96
CA ILE A 217 -11.28 -11.30 -15.62
C ILE A 217 -11.45 -11.12 -14.11
N SER A 218 -10.94 -12.05 -13.29
CA SER A 218 -10.99 -11.98 -11.83
C SER A 218 -10.26 -10.74 -11.33
N VAL A 219 -9.01 -10.56 -11.75
CA VAL A 219 -8.18 -9.41 -11.40
C VAL A 219 -8.83 -8.10 -11.83
N ALA A 220 -9.33 -8.00 -13.07
CA ALA A 220 -9.96 -6.80 -13.58
C ALA A 220 -11.23 -6.42 -12.79
N ARG A 221 -12.03 -7.40 -12.37
CA ARG A 221 -13.22 -7.16 -11.52
C ARG A 221 -12.83 -6.62 -10.16
N GLU A 222 -11.80 -7.17 -9.53
CA GLU A 222 -11.33 -6.70 -8.23
C GLU A 222 -10.74 -5.29 -8.29
N MET A 223 -9.97 -4.97 -9.35
CA MET A 223 -9.51 -3.61 -9.61
C MET A 223 -10.69 -2.63 -9.77
N LEU A 224 -11.72 -3.00 -10.53
CA LEU A 224 -12.94 -2.19 -10.68
C LEU A 224 -13.68 -1.97 -9.36
N ALA A 225 -13.76 -3.00 -8.51
CA ALA A 225 -14.44 -2.92 -7.22
C ALA A 225 -13.82 -1.88 -6.27
N LEU A 226 -12.55 -1.49 -6.47
CA LEU A 226 -11.92 -0.40 -5.72
C LEU A 226 -12.66 0.93 -5.89
N TYR A 227 -13.21 1.19 -7.07
CA TYR A 227 -13.89 2.46 -7.38
C TYR A 227 -15.31 2.53 -6.79
N GLU A 228 -15.83 1.40 -6.29
CA GLU A 228 -17.11 1.36 -5.58
C GLU A 228 -16.95 1.65 -4.08
N HIS A 229 -15.72 1.69 -3.56
CA HIS A 229 -15.48 1.89 -2.15
C HIS A 229 -15.53 3.36 -1.73
N PRO A 230 -16.23 3.68 -0.62
CA PRO A 230 -16.21 5.02 -0.06
C PRO A 230 -14.79 5.36 0.42
N ARG A 231 -14.45 6.65 0.43
CA ARG A 231 -13.17 7.11 0.97
C ARG A 231 -12.97 6.55 2.38
N VAL A 232 -11.85 5.87 2.58
CA VAL A 232 -11.57 5.18 3.84
C VAL A 232 -11.42 6.21 4.95
N ARG A 233 -12.28 6.05 5.97
CA ARG A 233 -12.17 6.80 7.22
C ARG A 233 -11.03 6.22 8.03
N TRP A 234 -10.38 7.09 8.78
CA TRP A 234 -9.29 6.72 9.69
C TRP A 234 -9.77 5.62 10.65
N LEU A 235 -9.04 4.50 10.70
CA LEU A 235 -9.40 3.32 11.50
C LEU A 235 -8.58 3.30 12.79
N GLU A 236 -9.24 2.96 13.90
CA GLU A 236 -8.56 2.77 15.17
C GLU A 236 -7.62 1.55 15.10
N PRO A 237 -6.43 1.63 15.69
CA PRO A 237 -5.53 0.48 15.80
C PRO A 237 -6.19 -0.67 16.54
N LEU A 238 -5.90 -1.91 16.11
CA LEU A 238 -6.30 -3.12 16.82
C LEU A 238 -5.28 -3.52 17.91
N THR A 239 -4.12 -2.86 17.94
CA THR A 239 -3.05 -3.08 18.92
C THR A 239 -3.37 -2.43 20.27
N GLU A 240 -2.83 -2.98 21.36
CA GLU A 240 -3.02 -2.43 22.72
C GLU A 240 -2.50 -0.99 22.84
N VAL A 241 -1.37 -0.70 22.19
CA VAL A 241 -0.77 0.63 22.21
C VAL A 241 -1.31 1.42 21.04
N ASN A 242 -2.10 2.46 21.31
CA ASN A 242 -2.71 3.31 20.29
C ASN A 242 -1.74 4.45 19.87
N PRO A 243 -1.10 4.40 18.68
CA PRO A 243 -0.26 5.49 18.17
C PRO A 243 -0.96 6.86 18.06
N PHE A 244 -2.29 6.90 18.15
CA PHE A 244 -3.11 8.09 18.01
C PHE A 244 -3.63 8.62 19.34
N GLU A 245 -3.27 8.03 20.48
CA GLU A 245 -3.66 8.54 21.78
C GLU A 245 -3.22 10.01 21.93
N VAL A 246 -4.18 10.90 22.18
CA VAL A 246 -3.95 12.35 22.31
C VAL A 246 -3.61 12.65 23.75
N THR A 247 -2.37 13.05 24.00
CA THR A 247 -1.89 13.37 25.34
C THR A 247 -2.33 14.78 25.76
N ARG A 248 -2.23 15.10 27.07
CA ARG A 248 -2.50 16.46 27.56
C ARG A 248 -1.59 17.52 26.90
N HIS A 249 -0.36 17.16 26.54
CA HIS A 249 0.57 18.03 25.82
C HIS A 249 0.09 18.38 24.41
N ASP A 250 -0.56 17.45 23.71
CA ASP A 250 -1.11 17.68 22.36
C ASP A 250 -2.24 18.73 22.36
N LYS A 251 -3.02 18.81 23.44
CA LYS A 251 -4.12 19.79 23.57
C LYS A 251 -3.65 21.22 23.84
N VAL A 252 -2.44 21.38 24.38
CA VAL A 252 -1.83 22.70 24.65
C VAL A 252 -1.31 23.33 23.35
N GLU A 253 -0.93 22.51 22.36
CA GLU A 253 -0.46 22.94 21.04
C GLU A 253 -1.58 23.03 19.97
N ALA A 254 -2.83 22.75 20.34
CA ALA A 254 -3.96 22.89 19.44
C ALA A 254 -4.18 24.38 19.08
N PRO A 255 -4.26 24.74 17.78
CA PRO A 255 -4.51 26.12 17.39
C PRO A 255 -5.89 26.56 17.92
N THR A 256 -5.92 27.66 18.68
CA THR A 256 -7.13 28.17 19.34
C THR A 256 -8.17 28.73 18.37
N ASN A 257 -7.98 28.64 17.05
CA ASN A 257 -8.93 29.13 16.05
C ASN A 257 -8.77 28.39 14.72
N LEU A 258 -9.79 27.61 14.34
CA LEU A 258 -10.12 27.31 12.95
C LEU A 258 -11.62 27.66 12.80
N PRO A 259 -11.99 28.60 11.90
CA PRO A 259 -13.40 28.91 11.66
C PRO A 259 -14.12 27.75 10.95
N PRO A 260 -15.46 27.69 11.02
CA PRO A 260 -16.28 26.54 10.63
C PRO A 260 -16.19 26.16 9.15
#